data_AF-A0A327J9Y2-F1
#
_entry.id   AF-A0A327J9Y2-F1
#
_cell.length_a   1.000
_cell.length_b   1.000
_cell.length_c   1.000
_cell.angle_alpha   90.00
_cell.angle_beta   90.00
_cell.angle_gamma   90.00
#
_symmetry.space_group_name_H-M   'P 1'
#
loop_
_entity.id
_entity.type
_entity.pdbx_description
1 polymer ?
#
loop_
_entity_poly.entity_id
_entity_poly.type
_entity_poly.pdbx_seq_one_letter_code
_entity_poly.pdbx_strand_id
1 'polypeptide(L)'
;MNLIKNLIKNLAISIINTALTIFICYWNIMAIINAFQTPDADWNQVWTYLVCSVVILVIMWISAFLKFLKRLAFVILVLLLIGWFYLPQLLPNVTNNMCVTMGSCKEGTEVKTAVSGKIIINKQTCLQNKWKWDDKKQVCKTK
;
A
#
# COMPACT_ATOMS: atom_id res chain seq x y z
N MET A 1 -26.58 -31.50 17.58
CA MET A 1 -25.20 -31.07 17.94
C MET A 1 -24.32 -30.73 16.72
N ASN A 2 -24.33 -31.52 15.63
CA ASN A 2 -23.53 -31.22 14.43
C ASN A 2 -23.97 -29.97 13.64
N LEU A 3 -25.27 -29.63 13.67
CA LEU A 3 -25.83 -28.50 12.93
C LEU A 3 -25.37 -27.15 13.50
N ILE A 4 -25.42 -27.02 14.84
CA ILE A 4 -24.97 -25.83 15.57
C ILE A 4 -23.46 -25.63 15.40
N LYS A 5 -22.64 -26.70 15.49
CA LYS A 5 -21.19 -26.63 15.24
C LYS A 5 -20.87 -26.13 13.82
N ASN A 6 -21.61 -26.57 12.80
CA ASN A 6 -21.41 -26.12 11.43
C ASN A 6 -21.81 -24.65 11.22
N LEU A 7 -22.90 -24.21 11.85
CA LEU A 7 -23.34 -22.81 11.83
C LEU A 7 -22.30 -21.88 12.45
N ILE A 8 -21.80 -22.22 13.65
CA ILE A 8 -20.77 -21.43 14.34
C ILE A 8 -19.49 -21.36 13.50
N LYS A 9 -19.07 -22.47 12.87
CA LYS A 9 -17.89 -22.51 12.02
C LYS A 9 -18.02 -21.59 10.79
N ASN A 10 -19.17 -21.61 10.12
CA ASN A 10 -19.41 -20.77 8.96
C ASN A 10 -19.49 -19.28 9.35
N LEU A 11 -20.10 -18.97 10.49
CA LEU A 11 -20.16 -17.62 11.03
C LEU A 11 -18.76 -17.08 11.35
N ALA A 12 -17.91 -17.87 12.00
CA ALA A 12 -16.53 -17.49 12.31
C ALA A 12 -15.71 -17.20 11.03
N ILE A 13 -15.83 -18.05 10.01
CA ILE A 13 -15.16 -17.84 8.70
C ILE A 13 -15.65 -16.54 8.06
N SER A 14 -16.96 -16.27 8.10
CA SER A 14 -17.53 -15.04 7.55
C SER A 14 -17.00 -13.80 8.27
N ILE A 15 -16.93 -13.82 9.60
CA ILE A 15 -16.40 -12.71 10.40
C ILE A 15 -14.94 -12.42 10.06
N ILE A 16 -14.10 -13.47 9.98
CA ILE A 16 -12.68 -13.33 9.64
C ILE A 16 -12.52 -12.72 8.24
N ASN A 17 -13.27 -13.20 7.25
CA ASN A 17 -13.20 -12.68 5.89
C ASN A 17 -13.68 -11.22 5.79
N THR A 18 -14.72 -10.85 6.54
CA THR A 18 -15.16 -9.47 6.63
C THR A 18 -14.08 -8.58 7.23
N ALA A 19 -13.42 -9.01 8.32
CA ALA A 19 -12.33 -8.26 8.93
C ALA A 19 -11.14 -8.07 7.98
N LEU A 20 -10.73 -9.12 7.26
CA LEU A 20 -9.69 -9.06 6.24
C LEU A 20 -10.08 -8.14 5.06
N THR A 21 -11.35 -8.15 4.67
CA THR A 21 -11.87 -7.25 3.62
C THR A 21 -11.73 -5.79 4.03
N ILE A 22 -12.15 -5.45 5.25
CA ILE A 22 -12.03 -4.09 5.79
C ILE A 22 -10.55 -3.67 5.83
N PHE A 23 -9.67 -4.57 6.28
CA PHE A 23 -8.23 -4.31 6.35
C PHE A 23 -7.61 -4.04 4.96
N ILE A 24 -7.93 -4.86 3.95
CA ILE A 24 -7.43 -4.67 2.58
C ILE A 24 -7.97 -3.37 1.98
N CYS A 25 -9.26 -3.06 2.18
CA CYS A 25 -9.86 -1.81 1.72
C CYS A 25 -9.17 -0.58 2.34
N TYR A 26 -8.86 -0.62 3.65
CA TYR A 26 -8.12 0.44 4.32
C TYR A 26 -6.74 0.66 3.67
N TRP A 27 -6.00 -0.42 3.42
CA TRP A 27 -4.69 -0.33 2.76
C TRP A 27 -4.77 0.20 1.32
N ASN A 28 -5.82 -0.13 0.58
CA ASN A 28 -6.06 0.42 -0.75
C ASN A 28 -6.31 1.92 -0.72
N ILE A 29 -7.11 2.39 0.23
CA ILE A 29 -7.35 3.83 0.42
C ILE A 29 -6.04 4.54 0.76
N MET A 30 -5.23 3.98 1.67
CA MET A 30 -3.92 4.53 2.01
C MET A 30 -2.97 4.58 0.81
N ALA A 31 -2.92 3.52 0.00
CA ALA A 31 -2.10 3.49 -1.21
C ALA A 31 -2.50 4.57 -2.21
N ILE A 32 -3.81 4.80 -2.41
CA ILE A 32 -4.34 5.86 -3.27
C ILE A 32 -3.97 7.25 -2.73
N ILE A 33 -4.19 7.50 -1.43
CA ILE A 33 -3.84 8.78 -0.80
C ILE A 33 -2.35 9.07 -0.97
N ASN A 34 -1.50 8.10 -0.71
CA ASN A 34 -0.05 8.25 -0.82
C ASN A 34 0.38 8.45 -2.28
N ALA A 35 -0.28 7.81 -3.24
CA ALA A 35 -0.04 8.03 -4.67
C ALA A 35 -0.38 9.47 -5.10
N PHE A 36 -1.53 10.01 -4.67
CA PHE A 36 -1.90 11.40 -4.96
C PHE A 36 -0.95 12.41 -4.30
N GLN A 37 -0.35 12.07 -3.17
CA GLN A 37 0.64 12.89 -2.48
C GLN A 37 2.04 12.79 -3.10
N THR A 38 2.28 11.80 -3.98
CA THR A 38 3.58 11.54 -4.59
C THR A 38 3.64 12.10 -6.02
N PRO A 39 4.53 13.06 -6.31
CA PRO A 39 4.57 13.80 -7.59
C PRO A 39 4.86 12.92 -8.81
N ASP A 40 5.75 11.94 -8.63
CA ASP A 40 6.20 10.99 -9.66
C ASP A 40 5.63 9.58 -9.38
N ALA A 41 4.43 9.51 -8.78
CA ALA A 41 3.78 8.24 -8.51
C ALA A 41 3.61 7.44 -9.81
N ASP A 42 4.13 6.23 -9.83
CA ASP A 42 3.86 5.29 -10.90
C ASP A 42 2.43 4.75 -10.74
N TRP A 43 1.47 5.41 -11.39
CA TRP A 43 0.07 5.02 -11.35
C TRP A 43 -0.16 3.60 -11.87
N ASN A 44 0.68 3.07 -12.76
CA ASN A 44 0.55 1.68 -13.21
C ASN A 44 0.82 0.70 -12.06
N GLN A 45 1.78 1.02 -11.18
CA GLN A 45 2.05 0.23 -9.98
C GLN A 45 0.90 0.29 -8.99
N VAL A 46 0.34 1.49 -8.78
CA VAL A 46 -0.82 1.70 -7.89
C VAL A 46 -2.04 0.93 -8.41
N TRP A 47 -2.32 1.01 -9.71
CA TRP A 47 -3.39 0.24 -10.34
C TRP A 47 -3.17 -1.27 -10.24
N THR A 48 -1.93 -1.73 -10.45
CA THR A 48 -1.58 -3.15 -10.31
C THR A 48 -1.83 -3.63 -8.88
N TYR A 49 -1.44 -2.85 -7.87
CA TYR A 49 -1.75 -3.13 -6.47
C TYR A 49 -3.27 -3.21 -6.25
N LEU A 50 -4.04 -2.21 -6.68
CA LEU A 50 -5.50 -2.21 -6.50
C LEU A 50 -6.18 -3.42 -7.17
N VAL A 51 -5.77 -3.78 -8.40
CA VAL A 51 -6.31 -4.95 -9.10
C VAL A 51 -5.97 -6.23 -8.35
N CYS A 52 -4.72 -6.38 -7.89
CA CYS A 52 -4.30 -7.54 -7.12
C CYS A 52 -5.11 -7.71 -5.82
N SER A 53 -5.43 -6.63 -5.09
CA SER A 53 -6.26 -6.76 -3.87
C SER A 53 -7.68 -7.16 -4.19
N VAL A 54 -8.28 -6.63 -5.25
CA VAL A 54 -9.63 -7.04 -5.67
C VAL A 54 -9.65 -8.53 -6.00
N VAL A 55 -8.64 -9.03 -6.73
CA VAL A 55 -8.51 -10.46 -7.04
C VAL A 55 -8.38 -11.30 -5.76
N ILE A 56 -7.57 -10.86 -4.80
CA ILE A 56 -7.43 -11.53 -3.49
C ILE A 56 -8.77 -11.61 -2.77
N LEU A 57 -9.52 -10.50 -2.72
CA LEU A 57 -10.83 -10.46 -2.06
C LEU A 57 -11.82 -11.40 -2.73
N VAL A 58 -11.87 -11.43 -4.05
CA VAL A 58 -12.75 -12.33 -4.81
C VAL A 58 -12.40 -13.80 -4.51
N ILE A 59 -11.12 -14.17 -4.57
CA ILE A 59 -10.68 -15.54 -4.25
C ILE A 59 -11.00 -15.91 -2.80
N MET A 60 -10.77 -14.99 -1.85
CA MET A 60 -11.08 -15.18 -0.44
C MET A 60 -12.56 -15.50 -0.23
N TRP A 61 -13.45 -14.68 -0.79
CA TRP A 61 -14.89 -14.88 -0.64
C TRP A 61 -15.39 -16.14 -1.38
N ILE A 62 -14.90 -16.43 -2.58
CA ILE A 62 -15.22 -17.68 -3.30
C ILE A 62 -14.80 -18.91 -2.46
N SER A 63 -13.60 -18.88 -1.88
CA SER A 63 -13.08 -19.99 -1.06
C SER A 63 -13.86 -20.20 0.24
N ALA A 64 -14.48 -19.14 0.77
CA ALA A 64 -15.33 -19.20 1.95
C ALA A 64 -16.59 -20.05 1.72
N PHE A 65 -17.21 -19.87 0.54
CA PHE A 65 -18.47 -20.50 0.17
C PHE A 65 -18.27 -21.85 -0.54
N LEU A 66 -17.22 -22.02 -1.35
CA LEU A 66 -16.96 -23.27 -2.07
C LEU A 66 -16.19 -24.27 -1.20
N LYS A 67 -16.89 -25.33 -0.74
CA LYS A 67 -16.31 -26.42 0.07
C LYS A 67 -15.20 -27.20 -0.65
N PHE A 68 -15.22 -27.28 -1.98
CA PHE A 68 -14.38 -28.18 -2.77
C PHE A 68 -12.94 -27.67 -3.01
N LEU A 69 -12.72 -26.35 -2.97
CA LEU A 69 -11.41 -25.75 -3.28
C LEU A 69 -10.63 -25.29 -2.04
N LYS A 70 -11.12 -25.59 -0.83
CA LYS A 70 -10.64 -24.98 0.42
C LYS A 70 -9.13 -25.11 0.67
N ARG A 71 -8.50 -26.25 0.37
CA ARG A 71 -7.05 -26.41 0.61
C ARG A 71 -6.20 -25.64 -0.39
N LEU A 72 -6.49 -25.79 -1.67
CA LEU A 72 -5.68 -25.18 -2.74
C LEU A 72 -5.90 -23.66 -2.80
N ALA A 73 -7.15 -23.21 -2.64
CA ALA A 73 -7.48 -21.79 -2.53
C ALA A 73 -6.88 -21.14 -1.27
N PHE A 74 -6.80 -21.86 -0.15
CA PHE A 74 -6.15 -21.34 1.07
C PHE A 74 -4.64 -21.15 0.88
N VAL A 75 -3.96 -22.10 0.23
CA VAL A 75 -2.52 -21.96 -0.08
C VAL A 75 -2.28 -20.78 -1.02
N ILE A 76 -3.10 -20.64 -2.06
CA ILE A 76 -3.03 -19.50 -2.99
C ILE A 76 -3.30 -18.18 -2.27
N LEU A 77 -4.29 -18.13 -1.37
CA LEU A 77 -4.62 -16.96 -0.57
C LEU A 77 -3.44 -16.54 0.32
N VAL A 78 -2.79 -17.50 0.99
CA VAL A 78 -1.62 -17.24 1.85
C VAL A 78 -0.46 -16.70 1.01
N LEU A 79 -0.17 -17.30 -0.14
CA LEU A 79 0.88 -16.81 -1.05
C LEU A 79 0.57 -15.39 -1.56
N LEU A 80 -0.69 -15.13 -1.91
CA LEU A 80 -1.12 -13.81 -2.35
C LEU A 80 -1.06 -12.77 -1.21
N LEU A 81 -1.42 -13.13 0.03
CA LEU A 81 -1.32 -12.25 1.20
C LEU A 81 0.13 -11.95 1.55
N ILE A 82 1.02 -12.94 1.45
CA ILE A 82 2.47 -12.75 1.61
C ILE A 82 2.94 -11.77 0.54
N GLY A 83 2.66 -12.03 -0.75
CA GLY A 83 3.00 -11.12 -1.83
C GLY A 83 2.45 -9.71 -1.62
N TRP A 84 1.19 -9.60 -1.20
CA TRP A 84 0.52 -8.34 -0.87
C TRP A 84 1.25 -7.56 0.23
N PHE A 85 1.74 -8.23 1.27
CA PHE A 85 2.46 -7.61 2.38
C PHE A 85 3.84 -7.11 1.97
N TYR A 86 4.49 -7.78 1.02
CA TYR A 86 5.78 -7.39 0.46
C TYR A 86 5.67 -6.41 -0.72
N LEU A 87 4.49 -6.27 -1.35
CA LEU A 87 4.28 -5.33 -2.45
C LEU A 87 4.68 -3.88 -2.10
N PRO A 88 4.34 -3.34 -0.92
CA PRO A 88 4.80 -2.01 -0.50
C PRO A 88 6.34 -1.85 -0.43
N GLN A 89 7.09 -2.93 -0.19
CA GLN A 89 8.55 -2.91 -0.18
C GLN A 89 9.14 -2.99 -1.60
N LEU A 90 8.43 -3.66 -2.51
CA LEU A 90 8.75 -3.74 -3.95
C LEU A 90 8.29 -2.49 -4.72
N LEU A 91 7.38 -1.71 -4.14
CA LEU A 91 6.81 -0.47 -4.68
C LEU A 91 7.20 0.71 -3.77
N PRO A 92 8.47 1.11 -3.78
CA PRO A 92 9.05 2.03 -2.83
C PRO A 92 8.63 3.48 -3.05
N ASN A 93 7.42 3.81 -3.50
CA ASN A 93 6.97 5.19 -3.75
C ASN A 93 5.86 5.65 -2.78
N VAL A 94 5.51 4.82 -1.80
CA VAL A 94 4.23 4.91 -1.06
C VAL A 94 4.43 5.17 0.46
N THR A 95 5.65 5.42 0.94
CA THR A 95 5.93 5.65 2.38
C THR A 95 6.59 7.01 2.66
N ASN A 96 6.15 7.69 3.72
CA ASN A 96 6.73 8.96 4.20
C ASN A 96 8.27 8.89 4.24
N ASN A 97 8.95 9.94 3.75
CA ASN A 97 10.40 10.06 3.49
C ASN A 97 10.98 9.36 2.25
N MET A 98 10.16 8.70 1.44
CA MET A 98 10.64 8.10 0.18
C MET A 98 11.30 9.09 -0.76
N CYS A 99 10.73 10.29 -0.89
CA CYS A 99 11.18 11.27 -1.86
C CYS A 99 12.68 11.63 -1.65
N VAL A 100 13.11 11.70 -0.40
CA VAL A 100 14.52 11.94 -0.02
C VAL A 100 15.41 10.74 -0.39
N THR A 101 14.87 9.52 -0.25
CA THR A 101 15.56 8.26 -0.57
C THR A 101 15.62 7.99 -2.07
N MET A 102 14.59 8.41 -2.81
CA MET A 102 14.40 8.19 -4.24
C MET A 102 15.07 9.24 -5.12
N GLY A 103 15.35 10.43 -4.59
CA GLY A 103 16.11 11.44 -5.32
C GLY A 103 15.28 12.62 -5.82
N SER A 104 13.99 12.74 -5.50
CA SER A 104 13.11 13.81 -5.99
C SER A 104 11.94 14.08 -5.05
N CYS A 105 11.77 15.32 -4.57
CA CYS A 105 10.71 15.78 -3.67
C CYS A 105 10.03 17.06 -4.21
N LYS A 106 8.71 17.23 -4.08
CA LYS A 106 8.01 18.43 -4.59
C LYS A 106 7.93 19.55 -3.56
N GLU A 107 7.80 20.77 -4.05
CA GLU A 107 7.47 21.93 -3.23
C GLU A 107 6.23 21.69 -2.36
N GLY A 108 6.32 22.02 -1.07
CA GLY A 108 5.25 21.84 -0.08
C GLY A 108 5.23 20.48 0.61
N THR A 109 6.04 19.49 0.18
CA THR A 109 6.11 18.18 0.85
C THR A 109 6.82 18.28 2.20
N GLU A 110 6.21 17.75 3.27
CA GLU A 110 6.88 17.61 4.57
C GLU A 110 7.76 16.36 4.57
N VAL A 111 9.05 16.52 4.84
CA VAL A 111 10.02 15.43 4.94
C VAL A 111 10.81 15.55 6.24
N LYS A 112 11.24 14.42 6.80
CA LYS A 112 12.11 14.40 7.98
C LYS A 112 13.54 14.09 7.54
N THR A 113 14.43 15.06 7.67
CA THR A 113 15.86 14.91 7.38
C THR A 113 16.64 14.58 8.65
N ALA A 114 17.75 13.85 8.50
CA ALA A 114 18.64 13.54 9.61
C ALA A 114 19.34 14.78 10.19
N VAL A 115 19.48 15.84 9.39
CA VAL A 115 20.25 17.05 9.74
C VAL A 115 19.36 18.17 10.27
N SER A 116 18.15 18.33 9.74
CA SER A 116 17.30 19.50 10.03
C SER A 116 15.95 19.14 10.65
N GLY A 117 15.71 17.86 10.96
CA GLY A 117 14.42 17.40 11.47
C GLY A 117 13.32 17.49 10.41
N LYS A 118 12.08 17.79 10.83
CA LYS A 118 10.94 17.98 9.91
C LYS A 118 11.10 19.29 9.15
N ILE A 119 11.14 19.22 7.83
CA ILE A 119 11.24 20.37 6.92
C ILE A 119 10.14 20.29 5.86
N ILE A 120 9.68 21.45 5.41
CA ILE A 120 8.83 21.56 4.22
C ILE A 120 9.75 21.85 3.04
N ILE A 121 9.64 21.05 1.98
CA ILE A 121 10.45 21.21 0.77
C ILE A 121 10.04 22.50 0.06
N ASN A 122 11.00 23.39 -0.14
CA ASN A 122 10.92 24.56 -0.99
C ASN A 122 12.32 24.85 -1.53
N LYS A 123 12.46 25.85 -2.40
CA LYS A 123 13.76 26.20 -3.00
C LYS A 123 14.84 26.42 -1.94
N GLN A 124 14.50 27.09 -0.84
CA GLN A 124 15.45 27.43 0.21
C GLN A 124 15.87 26.21 1.03
N THR A 125 14.93 25.38 1.47
CA THR A 125 15.23 24.17 2.27
C THR A 125 15.91 23.09 1.43
N CYS A 126 15.61 23.00 0.14
CA CYS A 126 16.31 22.14 -0.81
C CYS A 126 17.80 22.48 -0.88
N LEU A 127 18.11 23.77 -1.10
CA LEU A 127 19.48 24.25 -1.22
C LEU A 127 20.24 24.17 0.12
N GLN A 128 19.56 24.40 1.25
CA GLN A 128 20.14 24.21 2.59
C GLN A 128 20.59 22.77 2.85
N ASN A 129 19.87 21.79 2.31
CA ASN A 129 20.22 20.37 2.39
C ASN A 129 21.21 19.92 1.28
N LYS A 130 21.78 20.86 0.52
CA LYS A 130 22.71 20.62 -0.59
C LYS A 130 22.12 19.79 -1.73
N TRP A 131 20.81 19.88 -1.93
CA TRP A 131 20.09 19.22 -3.00
C TRP A 131 19.89 20.15 -4.20
N LYS A 132 19.54 19.59 -5.37
CA LYS A 132 19.37 20.37 -6.61
C LYS A 132 17.92 20.76 -6.82
N TRP A 133 17.64 22.06 -6.90
CA TRP A 133 16.31 22.56 -7.22
C TRP A 133 16.07 22.61 -8.74
N ASP A 134 14.88 22.21 -9.18
CA ASP A 134 14.40 22.29 -10.56
C ASP A 134 13.24 23.29 -10.64
N ASP A 135 13.54 24.53 -11.04
CA ASP A 135 12.58 25.63 -11.11
C ASP A 135 11.44 25.38 -12.12
N LYS A 136 11.64 24.54 -13.14
CA LYS A 136 10.61 24.26 -14.15
C LYS A 136 9.53 23.32 -13.62
N LYS A 137 9.93 22.39 -12.75
CA LYS A 137 9.07 21.33 -12.21
C LYS A 137 8.67 21.57 -10.75
N GLN A 138 9.24 22.58 -10.09
CA GLN A 138 9.05 22.87 -8.66
C GLN A 138 9.38 21.64 -7.79
N VAL A 139 10.49 20.98 -8.11
CA VAL A 139 10.98 19.79 -7.39
C VAL A 139 12.41 19.97 -6.92
N CYS A 140 12.72 19.36 -5.79
CA CYS A 140 14.02 19.24 -5.17
C CYS A 140 14.59 17.83 -5.40
N LYS A 141 15.69 17.74 -6.14
CA LYS A 141 16.42 16.50 -6.44
C LYS A 141 17.43 16.20 -5.34
N THR A 142 17.19 15.15 -4.57
CA THR A 142 18.01 14.74 -3.42
C THR A 142 19.14 13.77 -3.78
N LYS A 143 19.22 13.33 -5.05
CA LYS A 143 20.29 12.53 -5.66
C LYS A 143 20.71 13.08 -7.02
#